data_AF-A0A948Y819-F1
#
_entry.id   AF-A0A948Y819-F1
#
_cell.length_a   1.000
_cell.length_b   1.000
_cell.length_c   1.000
_cell.angle_alpha   90.00
_cell.angle_beta   90.00
_cell.angle_gamma   90.00
#
_symmetry.space_group_name_H-M   'P 1'
#
loop_
_entity.id
_entity.type
_entity.pdbx_description
1 polymer ?
#
loop_
_entity_poly.entity_id
_entity_poly.type
_entity_poly.pdbx_seq_one_letter_code
_entity_poly.pdbx_strand_id
1 'polypeptide(L)'
;MELVKDLNNNGFILVSIEATLIEFVKGSKSIEDHSKKVKFYKNIIERILPLEREIHDNVSKITRVLLNKGGQLSYADCLLLGITMKYKDNLYFLTKDRSDVPISLFNTVASIMIETQDNNSTFNIYEYDEKAYEELLIQLVNDIKVKK
;
A
#
# COMPACT_ATOMS: atom_id res chain seq x y z
N MET A 1 7.06 -15.93 -9.58
CA MET A 1 6.67 -15.37 -10.90
C MET A 1 5.30 -15.86 -11.36
N GLU A 2 4.81 -16.98 -10.82
CA GLU A 2 3.48 -17.53 -11.12
C GLU A 2 2.35 -16.59 -10.70
N LEU A 3 2.36 -16.05 -9.47
CA LEU A 3 1.35 -15.08 -9.02
C LEU A 3 1.17 -13.89 -9.98
N VAL A 4 2.26 -13.27 -10.45
CA VAL A 4 2.17 -12.12 -11.37
C VAL A 4 1.53 -12.55 -12.69
N LYS A 5 1.88 -13.73 -13.20
CA LYS A 5 1.25 -14.27 -14.41
C LYS A 5 -0.23 -14.55 -14.19
N ASP A 6 -0.60 -15.11 -13.04
CA ASP A 6 -1.99 -15.43 -12.72
C ASP A 6 -2.83 -14.16 -12.60
N LEU A 7 -2.33 -13.13 -11.92
CA LEU A 7 -2.98 -11.82 -11.87
C LEU A 7 -3.20 -11.26 -13.27
N ASN A 8 -2.17 -11.28 -14.11
CA ASN A 8 -2.23 -10.79 -15.48
C ASN A 8 -3.21 -11.58 -16.37
N ASN A 9 -3.24 -12.91 -16.24
CA ASN A 9 -4.17 -13.77 -16.96
C ASN A 9 -5.63 -13.54 -16.55
N ASN A 10 -5.86 -13.03 -15.34
CA ASN A 10 -7.19 -12.65 -14.83
C ASN A 10 -7.53 -11.18 -15.06
N GLY A 11 -6.75 -10.46 -15.89
CA GLY A 11 -7.02 -9.07 -16.26
C GLY A 11 -6.61 -8.04 -15.21
N PHE A 12 -5.89 -8.45 -14.16
CA PHE A 12 -5.29 -7.52 -13.22
C PHE A 12 -3.94 -7.05 -13.73
N ILE A 13 -3.60 -5.80 -13.44
CA ILE A 13 -2.29 -5.23 -13.75
C ILE A 13 -1.56 -4.93 -12.45
N LEU A 14 -0.28 -5.29 -12.39
CA LEU A 14 0.53 -4.93 -11.24
C LEU A 14 1.12 -3.54 -11.42
N VAL A 15 0.70 -2.62 -10.56
CA VAL A 15 1.12 -1.22 -10.58
C VAL A 15 1.88 -0.88 -9.31
N SER A 16 2.65 0.20 -9.35
CA SER A 16 3.37 0.69 -8.18
C SER A 16 3.63 2.19 -8.24
N ILE A 17 4.40 2.71 -7.30
CA ILE A 17 4.84 4.11 -7.24
C ILE A 17 6.37 4.20 -7.17
N GLU A 18 6.92 5.32 -7.62
CA GLU A 18 8.38 5.51 -7.68
C GLU A 18 9.07 5.35 -6.31
N ALA A 19 8.40 5.77 -5.23
CA ALA A 19 8.93 5.61 -3.86
C ALA A 19 9.28 4.15 -3.54
N THR A 20 8.45 3.19 -3.94
CA THR A 20 8.71 1.76 -3.68
C THR A 20 9.89 1.23 -4.48
N LEU A 21 10.10 1.71 -5.72
CA LEU A 21 11.28 1.37 -6.50
C LEU A 21 12.54 1.87 -5.80
N ILE A 22 12.52 3.13 -5.33
CA ILE A 22 13.62 3.72 -4.59
C ILE A 22 13.91 2.88 -3.33
N GLU A 23 12.89 2.52 -2.57
CA GLU A 23 13.05 1.67 -1.38
C GLU A 23 13.57 0.28 -1.69
N PHE A 24 13.17 -0.30 -2.82
CA PHE A 24 13.64 -1.61 -3.24
C PHE A 24 15.13 -1.58 -3.63
N VAL A 25 15.58 -0.52 -4.30
CA VAL A 25 16.96 -0.41 -4.79
C VAL A 25 17.91 0.26 -3.79
N LYS A 26 17.43 0.98 -2.76
CA LYS A 26 18.30 1.67 -1.79
C LYS A 26 19.28 0.75 -1.06
N GLY A 27 18.89 -0.52 -0.85
CA GLY A 27 19.73 -1.54 -0.21
C GLY A 27 20.69 -2.25 -1.17
N SER A 28 21.06 -1.64 -2.30
CA SER A 28 21.97 -2.27 -3.29
C SER A 28 23.41 -2.23 -2.83
N LYS A 29 24.14 -3.33 -3.03
CA LYS A 29 25.55 -3.46 -2.61
C LYS A 29 26.56 -3.01 -3.66
N SER A 30 26.14 -2.85 -4.91
CA SER A 30 26.95 -2.34 -6.03
C SER A 30 26.07 -1.75 -7.13
N ILE A 31 26.70 -1.14 -8.15
CA ILE A 31 26.00 -0.62 -9.34
C ILE A 31 25.37 -1.75 -10.15
N GLU A 32 26.02 -2.92 -10.22
CA GLU A 32 25.49 -4.11 -10.88
C GLU A 32 24.27 -4.66 -10.15
N ASP A 33 24.30 -4.72 -8.81
CA ASP A 33 23.15 -5.12 -7.99
C ASP A 33 21.97 -4.15 -8.17
N HIS A 34 22.26 -2.85 -8.12
CA HIS A 34 21.27 -1.82 -8.41
C HIS A 34 20.61 -2.02 -9.78
N SER A 35 21.42 -2.23 -10.82
CA SER A 35 20.93 -2.44 -12.19
C SER A 35 20.09 -3.72 -12.32
N LYS A 36 20.48 -4.80 -11.64
CA LYS A 36 19.69 -6.05 -11.58
C LYS A 36 18.34 -5.83 -10.90
N LYS A 37 18.30 -5.14 -9.77
CA LYS A 37 17.06 -4.84 -9.05
C LYS A 37 16.12 -3.95 -9.85
N VAL A 38 16.62 -2.89 -10.49
CA VAL A 38 15.81 -2.04 -11.39
C VAL A 38 15.21 -2.87 -12.52
N LYS A 39 16.01 -3.73 -13.18
CA LYS A 39 15.53 -4.59 -14.27
C LYS A 39 14.48 -5.59 -13.79
N PHE A 40 14.72 -6.22 -12.64
CA PHE A 40 13.75 -7.14 -12.02
C PHE A 40 12.42 -6.43 -11.74
N TYR A 41 12.47 -5.25 -11.13
CA TYR A 41 11.29 -4.47 -10.78
C TYR A 41 10.50 -4.07 -12.04
N LYS A 42 11.16 -3.53 -13.07
CA LYS A 42 10.53 -3.13 -14.33
C LYS A 42 9.97 -4.30 -15.15
N ASN A 43 10.45 -5.52 -14.93
CA ASN A 43 9.89 -6.72 -15.57
C ASN A 43 8.59 -7.20 -14.92
N ILE A 44 8.30 -6.75 -13.70
CA ILE A 44 7.15 -7.20 -12.90
C ILE A 44 6.09 -6.12 -12.82
N ILE A 45 6.50 -4.86 -12.63
CA ILE A 45 5.59 -3.72 -12.52
C ILE A 45 5.31 -3.17 -13.91
N GLU A 46 4.05 -3.21 -14.31
CA GLU A 46 3.60 -2.79 -15.63
C GLU A 46 3.50 -1.27 -15.75
N ARG A 47 3.10 -0.60 -14.66
CA ARG A 47 2.92 0.86 -14.63
C ARG A 47 3.36 1.45 -13.30
N ILE A 48 3.96 2.63 -13.40
CA ILE A 48 4.19 3.52 -12.25
C ILE A 48 3.10 4.57 -12.24
N LEU A 49 2.32 4.62 -11.17
CA LEU A 49 1.29 5.61 -10.99
C LEU A 49 1.91 6.95 -10.54
N PRO A 50 1.41 8.08 -11.06
CA PRO A 50 1.92 9.39 -10.70
C PRO A 50 1.52 9.78 -9.27
N LEU A 51 2.41 10.51 -8.58
CA LEU A 51 2.13 11.10 -7.28
C LEU A 51 1.61 12.54 -7.46
N GLU A 52 0.30 12.70 -7.42
CA GLU A 52 -0.39 13.98 -7.50
C GLU A 52 -0.67 14.58 -6.12
N ARG A 53 -0.98 15.88 -6.08
CA ARG A 53 -1.28 16.60 -4.84
C ARG A 53 -2.35 15.93 -3.98
N GLU A 54 -3.41 15.42 -4.61
CA GLU A 54 -4.50 14.73 -3.92
C GLU A 54 -4.04 13.49 -3.13
N ILE A 55 -2.99 12.79 -3.59
CA ILE A 55 -2.42 11.66 -2.87
C ILE A 55 -1.77 12.14 -1.57
N HIS A 56 -1.10 13.30 -1.58
CA HIS A 56 -0.54 13.90 -0.38
C HIS A 56 -1.62 14.38 0.60
N ASP A 57 -2.74 14.86 0.09
CA ASP A 57 -3.91 15.19 0.91
C ASP A 57 -4.46 13.92 1.59
N ASN A 58 -4.54 12.80 0.86
CA ASN A 58 -4.93 11.50 1.41
C ASN A 58 -3.92 10.96 2.44
N VAL A 59 -2.61 11.09 2.20
CA VAL A 59 -1.57 10.77 3.18
C VAL A 59 -1.80 11.56 4.48
N SER A 60 -2.08 12.85 4.38
CA SER A 60 -2.35 13.70 5.54
C SER A 60 -3.60 13.25 6.31
N LYS A 61 -4.61 12.72 5.62
CA LYS A 61 -5.79 12.11 6.26
C LYS A 61 -5.42 10.83 7.01
N ILE A 62 -4.68 9.93 6.38
CA ILE A 62 -4.23 8.66 6.97
C ILE A 62 -3.39 8.90 8.22
N THR A 63 -2.40 9.78 8.14
CA THR A 63 -1.50 10.05 9.28
C THR A 63 -2.24 10.64 10.46
N ARG A 64 -3.25 11.51 10.25
CA ARG A 64 -4.11 12.02 11.33
C ARG A 64 -4.86 10.92 12.07
N VAL A 65 -5.39 9.94 11.36
CA VAL A 65 -6.08 8.78 11.97
C VAL A 65 -5.08 7.90 12.72
N LEU A 66 -3.86 7.74 12.18
CA LEU A 66 -2.81 6.91 12.76
C LEU A 66 -2.12 7.53 13.98
N LEU A 67 -2.07 8.86 14.10
CA LEU A 67 -1.51 9.55 15.27
C LEU A 67 -2.14 9.05 16.57
N ASN A 68 -3.44 8.75 16.56
CA ASN A 68 -4.15 8.24 17.73
C ASN A 68 -3.84 6.77 18.06
N LYS A 69 -3.23 6.02 17.13
CA LYS A 69 -2.94 4.59 17.28
C LYS A 69 -1.46 4.29 17.54
N GLY A 70 -0.59 5.30 17.56
CA GLY A 70 0.84 5.13 17.85
C GLY A 70 1.63 4.37 16.79
N GLY A 71 1.05 4.12 15.61
CA GLY A 71 1.72 3.43 14.51
C GLY A 71 2.68 4.34 13.74
N GLN A 72 3.80 3.79 13.30
CA GLN A 72 4.74 4.45 12.39
C GLN A 72 4.71 3.73 11.05
N LEU A 73 4.21 4.40 10.01
CA LEU A 73 4.29 3.90 8.64
C LEU A 73 5.50 4.50 7.94
N SER A 74 6.12 3.72 7.05
CA SER A 74 7.09 4.30 6.14
C SER A 74 6.41 5.33 5.23
N TYR A 75 7.22 6.24 4.68
CA TYR A 75 6.72 7.23 3.73
C TYR A 75 6.16 6.57 2.46
N ALA A 76 6.78 5.48 1.99
CA ALA A 76 6.30 4.73 0.83
C ALA A 76 4.94 4.07 1.11
N ASP A 77 4.76 3.49 2.30
CA ASP A 77 3.48 2.87 2.69
C ASP A 77 2.38 3.92 2.81
N CYS A 78 2.68 5.10 3.38
CA CYS A 78 1.74 6.22 3.38
C CYS A 78 1.27 6.56 1.97
N LEU A 79 2.20 6.70 1.02
CA LEU A 79 1.87 7.02 -0.37
C LEU A 79 1.08 5.90 -1.06
N LEU A 80 1.40 4.64 -0.79
CA LEU A 80 0.67 3.47 -1.31
C LEU A 80 -0.77 3.42 -0.79
N LEU A 81 -0.99 3.72 0.48
CA LEU A 81 -2.33 3.82 1.03
C LEU A 81 -3.08 5.04 0.46
N GLY A 82 -2.41 6.19 0.33
CA GLY A 82 -2.99 7.40 -0.23
C GLY A 82 -3.41 7.26 -1.70
N ILE A 83 -2.63 6.51 -2.50
CA ILE A 83 -2.98 6.23 -3.90
C ILE A 83 -4.13 5.22 -4.01
N THR A 84 -4.19 4.26 -3.09
CA THR A 84 -5.32 3.31 -2.98
C THR A 84 -6.61 4.05 -2.66
N MET A 85 -6.58 5.07 -1.79
CA MET A 85 -7.75 5.93 -1.54
C MET A 85 -8.20 6.68 -2.79
N LYS A 86 -7.26 7.19 -3.60
CA LYS A 86 -7.58 7.96 -4.81
C LYS A 86 -8.26 7.09 -5.87
N TYR A 87 -7.75 5.88 -6.09
CA TYR A 87 -8.24 4.97 -7.11
C TYR A 87 -9.10 3.83 -6.54
N LYS A 88 -9.80 4.08 -5.42
CA LYS A 88 -10.50 3.07 -4.60
C LYS A 88 -11.39 2.10 -5.38
N ASP A 89 -12.01 2.54 -6.46
CA ASP A 89 -12.94 1.71 -7.25
C ASP A 89 -12.22 0.73 -8.19
N ASN A 90 -10.91 0.91 -8.41
CA ASN A 90 -10.13 0.17 -9.41
C ASN A 90 -8.75 -0.29 -8.90
N LEU A 91 -8.42 -0.04 -7.64
CA LEU A 91 -7.09 -0.30 -7.09
C LEU A 91 -7.18 -0.97 -5.73
N TYR A 92 -6.48 -2.08 -5.61
CA TYR A 92 -6.30 -2.80 -4.36
C TYR A 92 -4.84 -2.70 -3.89
N PHE A 93 -4.64 -2.70 -2.58
CA PHE A 93 -3.32 -2.71 -1.97
C PHE A 93 -2.90 -4.13 -1.61
N LEU A 94 -1.79 -4.60 -2.20
CA LEU A 94 -1.22 -5.93 -1.95
C LEU A 94 0.03 -5.79 -1.07
N THR A 95 0.05 -6.45 0.09
CA THR A 95 1.22 -6.48 0.97
C THR A 95 1.36 -7.79 1.74
N LYS A 96 2.59 -8.17 2.06
CA LYS A 96 2.89 -9.23 3.02
C LYS A 96 2.82 -8.73 4.46
N ASP A 97 3.12 -7.45 4.69
CA ASP A 97 3.12 -6.86 6.03
C ASP A 97 1.72 -6.33 6.39
N ARG A 98 1.09 -6.96 7.38
CA ARG A 98 -0.24 -6.57 7.87
C ARG A 98 -0.17 -5.51 8.97
N SER A 99 0.98 -5.39 9.64
CA SER A 99 1.11 -4.54 10.82
C SER A 99 1.03 -3.06 10.48
N ASP A 100 1.43 -2.72 9.26
CA ASP A 100 1.47 -1.37 8.71
C ASP A 100 0.17 -0.95 8.00
N VAL A 101 -0.85 -1.82 7.95
CA VAL A 101 -2.13 -1.47 7.30
C VAL A 101 -3.13 -1.01 8.36
N PRO A 102 -3.64 0.23 8.29
CA PRO A 102 -4.71 0.67 9.17
C PRO A 102 -6.01 -0.03 8.80
N ILE A 103 -6.25 -1.22 9.37
CA ILE A 103 -7.44 -2.05 9.10
C ILE A 103 -8.77 -1.36 9.42
N SER A 104 -8.75 -0.24 10.15
CA SER A 104 -9.94 0.60 10.37
C SER A 104 -10.28 1.49 9.17
N LEU A 105 -9.40 1.58 8.18
CA LEU A 105 -9.58 2.33 6.93
C LEU A 105 -9.49 1.42 5.70
N PHE A 106 -8.96 0.21 5.86
CA PHE A 106 -8.69 -0.71 4.77
C PHE A 106 -9.17 -2.11 5.13
N ASN A 107 -10.18 -2.60 4.41
CA ASN A 107 -10.74 -3.93 4.62
C ASN A 107 -9.90 -4.97 3.90
N THR A 108 -9.67 -6.12 4.53
CA THR A 108 -9.06 -7.27 3.86
C THR A 108 -10.10 -7.91 2.94
N VAL A 109 -9.85 -7.89 1.64
CA VAL A 109 -10.72 -8.49 0.62
C VAL A 109 -10.34 -9.94 0.37
N ALA A 110 -9.04 -10.24 0.37
CA ALA A 110 -8.53 -11.58 0.15
C ALA A 110 -7.14 -11.77 0.76
N SER A 111 -6.76 -13.02 0.93
CA SER A 111 -5.40 -13.43 1.28
C SER A 111 -4.91 -14.49 0.30
N ILE A 112 -3.70 -14.30 -0.21
CA ILE A 112 -3.03 -15.22 -1.13
C ILE A 112 -1.88 -15.87 -0.39
N MET A 113 -1.88 -17.19 -0.29
CA MET A 113 -0.74 -17.94 0.22
C MET A 113 0.16 -18.34 -0.94
N ILE A 114 1.43 -17.96 -0.87
CA ILE A 114 2.45 -18.39 -1.82
C ILE A 114 3.38 -19.34 -1.08
N GLU A 115 3.33 -20.60 -1.48
CA GLU A 115 4.29 -21.60 -1.03
C GLU A 115 5.57 -21.47 -1.87
N THR A 116 6.69 -21.33 -1.18
CA THR A 116 8.03 -21.41 -1.77
C THR A 116 8.74 -22.60 -1.17
N GLN A 117 9.81 -23.09 -1.80
CA GLN A 117 10.55 -24.27 -1.34
C GLN A 117 10.99 -24.17 0.14
N ASP A 118 11.25 -22.96 0.63
CA ASP A 118 11.80 -22.71 1.96
C ASP A 118 10.80 -22.07 2.93
N ASN A 119 9.63 -21.61 2.47
CA ASN A 119 8.70 -20.88 3.32
C ASN A 119 7.32 -20.67 2.70
N ASN A 120 6.32 -20.50 3.57
CA ASN A 120 4.99 -20.04 3.17
C ASN A 120 4.88 -18.54 3.46
N SER A 121 4.51 -17.75 2.45
CA SER A 121 4.27 -16.31 2.61
C SER A 121 2.82 -15.99 2.29
N THR A 122 2.12 -15.39 3.25
CA THR A 122 0.76 -14.88 3.04
C THR A 122 0.80 -13.41 2.66
N PHE A 123 0.25 -13.10 1.49
CA PHE A 123 -0.02 -11.75 1.04
C PHE A 123 -1.49 -11.43 1.28
N ASN A 124 -1.79 -10.19 1.64
CA ASN A 124 -3.15 -9.72 1.88
C ASN A 124 -3.46 -8.62 0.88
N ILE A 125 -4.69 -8.65 0.39
CA ILE A 125 -5.26 -7.68 -0.51
C ILE A 125 -6.23 -6.83 0.29
N TYR A 126 -6.04 -5.52 0.23
CA TYR A 126 -6.84 -4.55 0.92
C TYR A 126 -7.54 -3.61 -0.06
N GLU A 127 -8.76 -3.22 0.27
CA GLU A 127 -9.48 -2.13 -0.39
C GLU A 127 -9.69 -0.99 0.60
N TYR A 128 -9.77 0.24 0.08
CA TYR A 128 -10.10 1.39 0.91
C TYR A 128 -11.58 1.40 1.27
N ASP A 129 -11.88 1.53 2.56
CA ASP A 129 -13.24 1.70 3.07
C ASP A 129 -13.52 3.18 3.35
N GLU A 130 -14.16 3.84 2.37
CA GLU A 130 -14.54 5.24 2.49
C GLU A 130 -15.55 5.49 3.62
N LYS A 131 -16.48 4.56 3.87
CA LYS A 131 -17.49 4.73 4.92
C LYS A 131 -16.83 4.68 6.29
N ALA A 132 -15.93 3.72 6.50
CA ALA A 132 -15.18 3.61 7.75
C ALA A 132 -14.35 4.88 8.03
N TYR A 133 -13.77 5.49 6.98
CA TYR A 133 -13.07 6.76 7.11
C TYR A 133 -13.98 7.91 7.57
N GLU A 134 -15.16 8.05 6.96
CA GLU A 134 -16.14 9.07 7.33
C GLU A 134 -16.61 8.92 8.78
N GLU A 135 -16.88 7.69 9.22
CA GLU A 135 -17.27 7.38 10.59
C GLU A 135 -16.17 7.74 11.60
N LEU A 136 -14.91 7.40 11.30
CA LEU A 136 -13.77 7.74 12.15
C LEU A 136 -13.56 9.26 12.24
N LEU A 137 -13.76 10.00 11.15
CA LEU A 137 -13.69 11.45 11.18
C LEU A 137 -14.76 12.06 12.10
N ILE A 138 -15.99 11.55 12.07
CA ILE A 138 -17.07 12.02 12.94
C ILE A 138 -16.70 11.80 14.41
N GLN A 139 -16.18 10.62 14.74
CA GLN A 139 -15.71 10.30 16.10
C GLN A 139 -14.60 11.24 16.55
N LEU A 140 -13.58 11.44 15.71
CA LEU A 140 -12.47 12.37 15.98
C LEU A 140 -12.95 13.80 16.28
N VAL A 141 -13.89 14.31 15.49
CA VAL A 141 -14.46 15.66 15.70
C VAL A 141 -15.23 15.75 17.01
N ASN A 142 -15.99 14.70 17.36
CA ASN A 142 -16.76 14.66 18.60
C ASN A 142 -15.84 14.59 19.83
N ASP A 143 -14.77 13.80 19.78
CA ASP A 143 -13.80 13.67 20.88
C ASP A 143 -13.08 14.99 21.19
N ILE A 144 -12.80 15.81 20.16
CA ILE A 144 -12.20 17.14 20.34
C ILE A 144 -13.19 18.10 21.01
N LYS A 145 -14.48 18.00 20.71
CA LYS A 145 -15.52 18.87 21.28
C LYS A 145 -15.80 18.54 22.76
N VAL A 146 -15.67 17.28 23.16
CA VAL A 146 -15.91 16.84 24.55
C VAL A 146 -14.72 17.19 25.48
N LYS A 147 -13.52 17.39 24.92
CA LYS A 147 -12.31 17.75 25.68
C LYS A 147 -12.06 19.27 25.84
N LYS A 148 -12.96 20.13 25.34
CA LYS A 148 -12.92 21.59 25.50
C LYS A 148 -14.00 22.05 26.45
#